data_AF-A0A9N9IMZ1-F1
#
_entry.id   AF-A0A9N9IMZ1-F1
#
_cell.length_a   1.000
_cell.length_b   1.000
_cell.length_c   1.000
_cell.angle_alpha   90.00
_cell.angle_beta   90.00
_cell.angle_gamma   90.00
#
_symmetry.space_group_name_H-M   'P 1'
#
loop_
_entity.id
_entity.type
_entity.pdbx_description
1 polymer ?
#
loop_
_entity_poly.entity_id
_entity_poly.type
_entity_poly.pdbx_seq_one_letter_code
_entity_poly.pdbx_strand_id
1 'polypeptide(L)'
;ADKEKLAQHPTYCSDCVKPSLLVPIAKGSKPRKKAKVKKNTVAYYQCLSACCQQGISPKKITQVAHECKQNSAGILAQRTQEIRKLNEAYQQIGISLTALLQPIKEE
;
A
#
# COMPACT_ATOMS: atom_id res chain seq x y z
N ALA A 1 18.20 -6.03 22.98
CA ALA A 1 16.82 -6.32 23.42
C ALA A 1 16.24 -7.38 22.49
N ASP A 2 16.36 -8.62 22.95
CA ASP A 2 15.63 -9.85 22.64
C ASP A 2 15.18 -10.18 21.20
N LYS A 3 16.07 -10.88 20.47
CA LYS A 3 15.66 -11.77 19.36
C LYS A 3 14.72 -12.89 19.85
N GLU A 4 14.84 -13.28 21.12
CA GLU A 4 14.02 -14.33 21.75
C GLU A 4 12.54 -13.96 21.83
N LYS A 5 12.20 -12.70 22.12
CA LYS A 5 10.81 -12.23 22.18
C LYS A 5 10.16 -12.09 20.80
N LEU A 6 10.95 -11.88 19.74
CA LEU A 6 10.43 -11.77 18.38
C LEU A 6 10.01 -13.13 17.81
N ALA A 7 10.66 -14.21 18.24
CA ALA A 7 10.37 -15.58 17.81
C ALA A 7 9.06 -16.15 18.38
N GLN A 8 8.57 -15.59 19.47
CA GLN A 8 7.32 -16.01 20.15
C GLN A 8 6.09 -15.24 19.64
N HIS A 9 6.26 -14.30 18.71
CA HIS A 9 5.15 -13.55 18.15
C HIS A 9 4.36 -14.45 17.17
N PRO A 10 3.01 -14.49 17.22
CA PRO A 10 2.19 -15.38 16.38
C PRO A 10 2.32 -15.13 14.87
N THR A 11 3.03 -14.07 14.48
CA THR A 11 3.33 -13.66 13.10
C THR A 11 4.79 -13.87 12.70
N TYR A 12 5.60 -14.53 13.55
CA TYR A 12 7.02 -14.77 13.27
C TYR A 12 7.20 -15.93 12.28
N CYS A 13 7.92 -15.68 11.18
CA CYS A 13 8.26 -16.68 10.16
C CYS A 13 9.77 -16.93 10.17
N SER A 14 10.16 -18.15 10.53
CA SER A 14 11.54 -18.63 10.65
C SER A 14 12.32 -18.56 9.32
N ASP A 15 11.63 -18.61 8.18
CA ASP A 15 12.23 -18.61 6.85
C ASP A 15 12.65 -17.22 6.35
N CYS A 16 12.28 -16.15 7.06
CA CYS A 16 12.60 -14.77 6.66
C CYS A 16 14.01 -14.31 7.08
N VAL A 17 14.81 -15.14 7.76
CA VAL A 17 16.15 -14.79 8.29
C VAL A 17 17.26 -15.53 7.54
N LYS A 18 17.36 -15.33 6.22
CA LYS A 18 18.63 -15.58 5.50
C LYS A 18 18.97 -14.43 4.57
N PRO A 19 19.89 -13.53 4.95
CA PRO A 19 20.53 -12.65 3.99
C PRO A 19 21.64 -13.44 3.28
N SER A 20 21.31 -14.16 2.21
CA SER A 20 22.35 -14.67 1.30
C SER A 20 22.70 -13.59 0.29
N LEU A 21 23.60 -12.69 0.69
CA LEU A 21 24.36 -11.85 -0.23
C LEU A 21 25.64 -12.62 -0.64
N LEU A 22 25.95 -12.49 -1.95
CA LEU A 22 27.15 -12.91 -2.70
C LEU A 22 27.00 -14.19 -3.54
N VAL A 23 26.67 -13.98 -4.83
CA VAL A 23 26.88 -14.94 -5.92
C VAL A 23 27.81 -14.27 -6.96
N PRO A 24 28.81 -14.97 -7.53
CA PRO A 24 29.74 -14.38 -8.51
C PRO A 24 29.02 -14.04 -9.83
N ILE A 25 29.42 -12.93 -10.46
CA ILE A 25 28.84 -12.43 -11.72
C ILE A 25 29.33 -13.29 -12.89
N ALA A 26 28.47 -14.19 -13.38
CA ALA A 26 28.65 -14.83 -14.68
C ALA A 26 27.96 -13.99 -15.77
N LYS A 27 28.74 -13.52 -16.76
CA LYS A 27 28.26 -12.77 -17.93
C LYS A 27 27.37 -13.65 -18.80
N GLY A 28 26.06 -13.43 -18.76
CA GLY A 28 25.09 -14.03 -19.67
C GLY A 28 23.87 -13.13 -19.79
N SER A 29 23.73 -12.46 -20.94
CA SER A 29 22.61 -11.59 -21.28
C SER A 29 21.31 -12.41 -21.38
N LYS A 30 20.50 -12.39 -20.31
CA LYS A 30 19.11 -12.87 -20.35
C LYS A 30 18.17 -11.69 -20.57
N PRO A 31 17.06 -11.87 -21.31
CA PRO A 31 16.09 -10.81 -21.55
C PRO A 31 15.59 -10.25 -20.22
N ARG A 32 15.57 -8.92 -20.13
CA ARG A 32 15.16 -8.15 -18.95
C ARG A 32 13.80 -8.66 -18.47
N LYS A 33 13.78 -9.42 -17.37
CA LYS A 33 12.55 -9.90 -16.74
C LYS A 33 11.66 -8.69 -16.50
N LYS A 34 10.48 -8.65 -17.14
CA LYS A 34 9.46 -7.64 -16.89
C LYS A 34 9.29 -7.54 -15.39
N ALA A 35 9.50 -6.35 -14.82
CA ALA A 35 9.45 -6.13 -13.39
C ALA A 35 8.15 -6.73 -12.86
N LYS A 36 8.26 -7.69 -11.93
CA LYS A 36 7.08 -8.27 -11.28
C LYS A 36 6.33 -7.11 -10.64
N VAL A 37 5.14 -6.79 -11.16
CA VAL A 37 4.21 -5.82 -10.55
C VAL A 37 4.17 -6.18 -9.07
N LYS A 38 4.62 -5.27 -8.20
CA LYS A 38 4.57 -5.46 -6.74
C LYS A 38 3.11 -5.69 -6.40
N LYS A 39 2.75 -6.94 -6.12
CA LYS A 39 1.38 -7.33 -5.80
C LYS A 39 1.06 -6.71 -4.45
N ASN A 40 0.15 -5.73 -4.42
CA ASN A 40 -0.34 -5.21 -3.16
C ASN A 40 -1.50 -6.09 -2.69
N THR A 41 -1.21 -6.98 -1.75
CA THR A 41 -2.16 -7.96 -1.21
C THR A 41 -3.36 -7.29 -0.55
N VAL A 42 -3.16 -6.19 0.16
CA VAL A 42 -4.24 -5.47 0.85
C VAL A 42 -5.21 -4.84 -0.15
N ALA A 43 -4.68 -4.11 -1.14
CA ALA A 43 -5.50 -3.50 -2.18
C ALA A 43 -6.23 -4.55 -3.04
N TYR A 44 -5.61 -5.71 -3.26
CA TYR A 44 -6.24 -6.84 -3.94
C TYR A 44 -7.49 -7.34 -3.20
N TYR A 45 -7.38 -7.65 -1.91
CA TYR A 45 -8.52 -8.14 -1.13
C TYR A 45 -9.59 -7.07 -0.90
N GLN A 46 -9.20 -5.79 -0.79
CA GLN A 46 -10.15 -4.68 -0.73
C GLN A 46 -10.97 -4.58 -2.02
N CYS A 47 -10.31 -4.68 -3.18
CA CYS A 47 -10.99 -4.70 -4.48
C CYS A 47 -11.97 -5.88 -4.58
N LEU A 48 -11.53 -7.09 -4.20
CA LEU A 48 -12.41 -8.26 -4.18
C LEU A 48 -13.61 -8.07 -3.25
N SER A 49 -13.39 -7.56 -2.04
CA SER A 49 -14.47 -7.30 -1.08
C SER A 49 -15.50 -6.33 -1.64
N ALA A 50 -15.05 -5.25 -2.27
CA ALA A 50 -15.94 -4.26 -2.89
C ALA A 50 -16.76 -4.87 -4.04
N CYS A 51 -16.12 -5.64 -4.92
CA CYS A 51 -16.82 -6.33 -6.01
C CYS A 51 -17.83 -7.36 -5.49
N CYS A 52 -17.52 -8.07 -4.40
CA CYS A 52 -18.46 -9.02 -3.79
C CYS A 52 -19.66 -8.31 -3.15
N GLN A 53 -19.46 -7.16 -2.50
CA GLN A 53 -20.53 -6.38 -1.87
C GLN A 53 -21.50 -5.79 -2.91
N GLN A 54 -21.02 -5.46 -4.11
CA GLN A 54 -21.84 -4.92 -5.19
C GLN A 54 -22.59 -6.00 -5.99
N GLY A 55 -22.31 -7.28 -5.72
CA GLY A 55 -22.75 -8.39 -6.56
C GLY A 55 -21.77 -8.62 -7.72
N ILE A 56 -21.38 -9.88 -7.89
CA ILE A 56 -20.31 -10.29 -8.82
C ILE A 56 -20.87 -10.42 -10.25
N SER A 57 -22.19 -10.54 -10.40
CA SER A 57 -22.87 -10.64 -11.69
C SER A 57 -22.76 -9.33 -12.48
N PRO A 58 -22.47 -9.36 -13.80
CA PRO A 58 -22.40 -10.53 -14.69
C PRO A 58 -20.99 -11.16 -14.82
N LYS A 59 -19.99 -10.66 -14.09
CA LYS A 59 -18.60 -11.13 -14.22
C LYS A 59 -18.38 -12.45 -13.51
N LYS A 60 -17.45 -13.27 -14.01
CA LYS A 60 -16.98 -14.47 -13.29
C LYS A 60 -16.01 -14.05 -12.19
N ILE A 61 -16.03 -14.76 -11.05
CA ILE A 61 -15.10 -14.50 -9.94
C ILE A 61 -13.62 -14.51 -10.37
N THR A 62 -13.27 -15.37 -11.32
CA THR A 62 -11.91 -15.45 -11.90
C THR A 62 -11.52 -14.19 -12.67
N GLN A 63 -12.47 -13.57 -13.38
CA GLN A 63 -12.26 -12.31 -14.08
C GLN A 63 -12.07 -11.16 -13.10
N VAL A 64 -12.92 -11.08 -12.07
CA VAL A 64 -12.79 -10.08 -10.99
C VAL A 64 -11.45 -10.22 -10.27
N ALA A 65 -11.04 -11.44 -9.93
CA ALA A 65 -9.74 -11.68 -9.31
C ALA A 65 -8.57 -11.24 -10.21
N HIS A 66 -8.66 -11.47 -11.52
CA HIS A 66 -7.65 -11.02 -12.47
C HIS A 66 -7.59 -9.49 -12.55
N GLU A 67 -8.74 -8.82 -12.67
CA GLU A 67 -8.85 -7.35 -12.69
C GLU A 67 -8.28 -6.73 -11.40
N CYS A 68 -8.71 -7.23 -10.23
CA CYS A 68 -8.20 -6.73 -8.94
C CYS A 68 -6.70 -6.95 -8.79
N LYS A 69 -6.15 -8.04 -9.32
CA LYS A 69 -4.70 -8.29 -9.29
C LYS A 69 -3.93 -7.29 -10.14
N GLN A 70 -4.43 -6.96 -11.33
CA GLN A 70 -3.81 -5.98 -12.22
C GLN A 70 -3.93 -4.55 -11.66
N ASN A 71 -5.09 -4.22 -11.10
CA ASN A 71 -5.41 -2.86 -10.65
C ASN A 71 -4.97 -2.54 -9.22
N SER A 72 -4.62 -3.55 -8.40
CA SER A 72 -4.22 -3.36 -7.00
C SER A 72 -3.13 -2.30 -6.78
N ALA A 73 -2.18 -2.17 -7.71
CA ALA A 73 -1.14 -1.14 -7.65
C ALA A 73 -1.70 0.27 -7.93
N GLY A 74 -2.62 0.39 -8.88
CA GLY A 74 -3.30 1.65 -9.21
C GLY A 74 -4.21 2.14 -8.09
N ILE A 75 -4.96 1.23 -7.46
CA ILE A 75 -5.84 1.54 -6.33
C ILE A 75 -5.05 2.14 -5.16
N LEU A 76 -3.85 1.62 -4.88
CA LEU A 76 -2.98 2.18 -3.83
C LEU A 76 -2.49 3.59 -4.18
N ALA A 77 -2.09 3.81 -5.44
CA ALA A 77 -1.62 5.11 -5.90
C ALA A 77 -2.74 6.16 -5.79
N GLN A 78 -3.96 5.80 -6.18
CA GLN A 78 -5.14 6.66 -6.03
C GLN A 78 -5.41 7.00 -4.56
N ARG A 79 -5.48 5.99 -3.67
CA ARG A 79 -5.66 6.22 -2.23
C ARG A 79 -4.58 7.11 -1.63
N THR A 80 -3.33 6.90 -2.02
CA THR A 80 -2.21 7.73 -1.54
C THR A 80 -2.37 9.18 -1.98
N GLN A 81 -2.84 9.42 -3.21
CA GLN A 81 -3.12 10.76 -3.71
C GLN A 81 -4.30 11.41 -2.98
N GLU A 82 -5.37 10.66 -2.71
CA GLU A 82 -6.52 11.16 -1.95
C GLU A 82 -6.16 11.52 -0.50
N ILE A 83 -5.37 10.69 0.18
CA ILE A 83 -4.86 10.98 1.52
C ILE A 83 -4.02 12.27 1.50
N ARG A 84 -3.19 12.47 0.47
CA ARG A 84 -2.41 13.70 0.32
C ARG A 84 -3.32 14.92 0.20
N LYS A 85 -4.34 14.88 -0.66
CA LYS A 85 -5.31 15.97 -0.83
C LYS A 85 -6.06 16.27 0.47
N LEU A 86 -6.45 15.24 1.22
CA LEU A 86 -7.08 15.40 2.53
C LEU A 86 -6.15 16.13 3.51
N ASN A 87 -4.89 15.72 3.59
CA ASN A 87 -3.90 16.37 4.45
C ASN A 87 -3.70 17.85 4.07
N GLU A 88 -3.60 18.15 2.78
CA GLU A 88 -3.49 19.54 2.29
C GLU A 88 -4.71 20.37 2.67
N ALA A 89 -5.92 19.83 2.53
CA ALA A 89 -7.15 20.51 2.94
C ALA A 89 -7.19 20.80 4.45
N TYR A 90 -6.83 19.82 5.29
CA TYR A 90 -6.77 20.03 6.74
C TYR A 90 -5.71 21.05 7.15
N GLN A 91 -4.56 21.08 6.48
CA GLN A 91 -3.54 22.11 6.71
C GLN A 91 -4.07 23.51 6.38
N GLN A 92 -4.77 23.67 5.26
CA GLN A 92 -5.38 24.96 4.90
C GLN A 92 -6.42 25.40 5.93
N ILE A 93 -7.28 24.49 6.38
CA ILE A 93 -8.25 24.78 7.45
C ILE A 93 -7.53 25.25 8.72
N GLY A 94 -6.46 24.56 9.13
CA GLY A 94 -5.67 24.94 10.30
C GLY A 94 -5.06 26.34 10.18
N ILE A 95 -4.52 26.68 9.01
CA ILE A 95 -3.98 28.02 8.72
C ILE A 95 -5.09 29.08 8.82
N SER A 96 -6.24 28.83 8.18
CA SER A 96 -7.38 29.76 8.21
C SER A 96 -7.91 29.98 9.64
N LEU A 97 -8.05 28.91 10.42
CA LEU A 97 -8.49 29.02 11.82
C LEU A 97 -7.48 29.77 12.68
N THR A 98 -6.17 29.56 12.46
CA THR A 98 -5.12 30.29 13.18
C THR A 98 -5.17 31.78 12.90
N ALA A 99 -5.47 32.17 11.65
CA ALA A 99 -5.63 33.58 11.28
C ALA A 99 -6.88 34.21 11.89
N LEU A 100 -7.99 33.47 11.95
CA LEU A 100 -9.26 33.96 12.52
C LEU A 100 -9.20 34.08 14.04
N LEU A 101 -8.47 33.19 14.71
CA LEU A 101 -8.39 33.11 16.16
C LEU A 101 -7.19 33.91 16.72
N GLN A 102 -6.63 34.84 15.95
CA GLN A 102 -5.59 35.73 16.48
C GLN A 102 -6.17 36.58 17.61
N PRO A 103 -5.45 36.73 18.73
CA PRO A 103 -5.91 37.53 19.85
C PRO A 103 -6.08 38.99 19.39
N ILE A 104 -7.23 39.57 19.74
CA ILE A 104 -7.49 40.99 19.52
C ILE A 104 -6.46 41.75 20.35
N LYS A 105 -5.63 42.57 19.70
CA LYS A 105 -4.75 43.50 20.41
C LYS A 105 -5.63 44.61 20.96
N GLU A 106 -5.81 44.64 22.28
CA GLU A 106 -6.38 45.81 22.97
C GLU A 106 -5.29 46.90 22.99
N GLU A 107 -5.58 48.06 22.39
CA GLU A 107 -4.79 49.30 22.53
C GLU A 107 -5.17 50.04 23.81
#